data_AF-A0A9E1RP81-F1
#
_entry.id   AF-A0A9E1RP81-F1
#
_cell.length_a   1.000
_cell.length_b   1.000
_cell.length_c   1.000
_cell.angle_alpha   90.00
_cell.angle_beta   90.00
_cell.angle_gamma   90.00
#
_symmetry.space_group_name_H-M   'P 1'
#
loop_
_entity.id
_entity.type
_entity.pdbx_description
1 polymer ?
#
loop_
_entity_poly.entity_id
_entity_poly.type
_entity_poly.pdbx_seq_one_letter_code
_entity_poly.pdbx_strand_id
1 'polypeptide(L)'
;MLTAIECATYTGFDTAGPGFHSYIPSGGLYTAALGALIGSVTNQYTGASDASPGMTAIEESVIRWMTSLFDLPESSGGVQV
;
A
#
# COMPACT_ATOMS: atom_id res chain seq x y z
N MET A 1 26.04 5.00 -1.33
CA MET A 1 24.57 4.84 -1.21
C MET A 1 24.01 4.02 -2.36
N LEU A 2 24.17 4.43 -3.62
CA LEU A 2 23.65 3.66 -4.77
C LEU A 2 24.21 2.22 -4.83
N THR A 3 25.53 2.06 -4.68
CA THR A 3 26.19 0.74 -4.60
C THR A 3 25.64 -0.15 -3.47
N ALA A 4 25.28 0.44 -2.33
CA ALA A 4 24.70 -0.33 -1.23
C ALA A 4 23.29 -0.83 -1.57
N ILE A 5 22.49 -0.03 -2.27
CA ILE A 5 21.17 -0.42 -2.79
C ILE A 5 21.33 -1.51 -3.85
N GLU A 6 22.25 -1.35 -4.79
CA GLU A 6 22.56 -2.37 -5.82
C GLU A 6 22.96 -3.70 -5.20
N CYS A 7 23.87 -3.68 -4.21
CA CYS A 7 24.25 -4.90 -3.49
C CYS A 7 23.05 -5.53 -2.77
N ALA A 8 22.21 -4.72 -2.12
CA ALA A 8 21.05 -5.21 -1.38
C ALA A 8 19.99 -5.85 -2.29
N THR A 9 19.71 -5.25 -3.45
CA THR A 9 18.73 -5.79 -4.41
C THR A 9 19.25 -7.01 -5.15
N TYR A 10 20.56 -7.12 -5.39
CA TYR A 10 21.17 -8.27 -6.05
C TYR A 10 21.01 -9.58 -5.26
N THR A 11 20.99 -9.51 -3.93
CA THR A 11 20.88 -10.70 -3.07
C THR A 11 19.45 -11.09 -2.70
N GLY A 12 18.46 -10.25 -3.03
CA GLY A 12 17.06 -10.47 -2.68
C GLY A 12 16.29 -11.33 -3.68
N PHE A 13 15.14 -11.86 -3.26
CA PHE A 13 14.19 -12.46 -4.19
C PHE A 13 13.50 -11.38 -5.03
N ASP A 14 13.55 -11.51 -6.35
CA ASP A 14 12.66 -10.76 -7.24
C ASP A 14 11.28 -11.44 -7.29
N THR A 15 10.37 -10.98 -6.45
CA THR A 15 9.02 -11.53 -6.36
C THR A 15 8.12 -11.16 -7.54
N ALA A 16 8.54 -10.22 -8.39
CA ALA A 16 7.82 -9.85 -9.62
C ALA A 16 8.39 -10.58 -10.85
N GLY A 17 9.50 -11.30 -10.70
CA GLY A 17 10.14 -12.04 -11.77
C GLY A 17 9.28 -13.23 -12.27
N PRO A 18 9.32 -13.55 -13.57
CA PRO A 18 8.45 -14.57 -14.19
C PRO A 18 8.70 -16.02 -13.70
N GLY A 19 9.77 -16.26 -12.94
CA GLY A 19 10.10 -17.57 -12.37
C GLY A 19 9.75 -17.70 -10.89
N PHE A 20 9.23 -16.66 -10.25
CA PHE A 20 9.02 -16.66 -8.80
C PHE A 20 7.61 -17.16 -8.43
N HIS A 21 7.50 -18.41 -7.96
CA HIS A 21 6.22 -19.05 -7.61
C HIS A 21 6.17 -19.62 -6.18
N SER A 22 7.12 -19.25 -5.32
CA SER A 22 7.24 -19.85 -3.98
C SER A 22 6.23 -19.30 -2.96
N TYR A 23 5.63 -18.12 -3.23
CA TYR A 23 4.64 -17.44 -2.37
C TYR A 23 3.60 -16.75 -3.25
N ILE A 24 2.52 -16.24 -2.66
CA ILE A 24 1.56 -15.36 -3.35
C ILE A 24 2.28 -14.01 -3.57
N PRO A 25 2.77 -13.70 -4.79
CA PRO A 25 3.55 -12.51 -5.00
C PRO A 25 2.61 -11.32 -5.24
N SER A 26 2.86 -10.21 -4.54
CA SER A 26 2.08 -8.97 -4.65
C SER A 26 2.96 -7.76 -5.00
N GLY A 27 4.08 -7.98 -5.69
CA GLY A 27 5.09 -6.96 -5.98
C GLY A 27 4.99 -6.38 -7.39
N GLY A 28 5.59 -5.20 -7.59
CA GLY A 28 5.82 -4.63 -8.93
C GLY A 28 4.73 -3.69 -9.48
N LEU A 29 3.67 -3.41 -8.72
CA LEU A 29 2.67 -2.42 -9.11
C LEU A 29 3.24 -1.00 -8.99
N TYR A 30 3.42 -0.32 -10.13
CA TYR A 30 3.93 1.05 -10.19
C TYR A 30 3.14 2.02 -9.29
N THR A 31 1.81 1.91 -9.29
CA THR A 31 0.92 2.76 -8.49
C THR A 31 1.10 2.53 -6.99
N ALA A 32 1.38 1.30 -6.55
CA ALA A 32 1.68 1.00 -5.15
C ALA A 32 3.00 1.63 -4.71
N ALA A 33 4.04 1.57 -5.55
CA ALA A 33 5.32 2.23 -5.28
C ALA A 33 5.18 3.75 -5.20
N LEU A 34 4.38 4.34 -6.11
CA LEU A 34 4.08 5.77 -6.09
C LEU A 34 3.31 6.18 -4.82
N GLY A 35 2.32 5.39 -4.41
CA GLY A 35 1.57 5.63 -3.17
C GLY A 35 2.47 5.58 -1.93
N ALA A 36 3.37 4.60 -1.84
CA ALA A 36 4.34 4.49 -0.76
C ALA A 36 5.30 5.69 -0.71
N LEU A 37 5.76 6.16 -1.87
CA LEU A 37 6.59 7.36 -1.97
C LEU A 37 5.83 8.61 -1.50
N ILE A 38 4.60 8.81 -1.99
CA ILE A 38 3.76 9.95 -1.60
C ILE A 38 3.54 9.96 -0.09
N GLY A 39 3.15 8.82 0.50
CA GLY A 39 2.95 8.70 1.96
C GLY A 39 4.24 8.99 2.75
N SER A 40 5.39 8.48 2.27
CA SER A 40 6.68 8.72 2.91
C SER A 40 7.12 10.19 2.85
N VAL A 41 6.83 10.87 1.73
CA VAL A 41 7.18 12.28 1.53
C VAL A 41 6.25 13.21 2.30
N THR A 42 4.94 12.93 2.35
CA THR A 42 3.98 13.77 3.06
C THR A 42 4.02 13.55 4.58
N ASN A 43 4.38 12.34 5.03
CA ASN A 43 4.60 11.97 6.42
C ASN A 43 3.47 12.45 7.36
N GLN A 44 2.23 12.33 6.90
CA GLN A 44 1.06 12.72 7.68
C GLN A 44 0.64 11.59 8.63
N TYR A 45 0.21 11.96 9.85
CA TYR A 45 -0.31 11.00 10.81
C TYR A 45 -1.76 10.63 10.48
N THR A 46 -1.96 9.46 9.88
CA THR A 46 -3.29 8.96 9.46
C THR A 46 -4.05 8.24 10.57
N GLY A 47 -3.41 7.96 11.70
CA GLY A 47 -4.02 7.27 12.85
C GLY A 47 -5.07 8.10 13.61
N ALA A 48 -5.23 9.39 13.28
CA ALA A 48 -6.30 10.23 13.79
C ALA A 48 -6.82 11.15 12.67
N SER A 49 -8.14 11.12 12.45
CA SER A 49 -8.78 11.82 11.33
C SER A 49 -8.73 13.34 11.44
N ASP A 50 -8.64 13.89 12.64
CA ASP A 50 -8.42 15.30 12.91
C ASP A 50 -6.99 15.76 12.56
N ALA A 51 -6.01 14.86 12.68
CA ALA A 51 -4.62 15.14 12.33
C ALA A 51 -4.33 15.07 10.81
N SER A 52 -5.08 14.25 10.05
CA SER A 52 -4.92 14.13 8.60
C SER A 52 -6.24 13.80 7.87
N PRO A 53 -7.20 14.75 7.83
CA PRO A 53 -8.54 14.48 7.31
C PRO A 53 -8.53 14.07 5.82
N GLY A 54 -7.62 14.63 5.02
CA GLY A 54 -7.50 14.29 3.61
C GLY A 54 -6.96 12.87 3.37
N MET A 55 -5.96 12.43 4.13
CA MET A 55 -5.39 11.09 3.97
C MET A 55 -6.34 10.01 4.51
N THR A 56 -6.97 10.25 5.66
CA THR A 56 -7.97 9.32 6.21
C THR A 56 -9.20 9.21 5.31
N ALA A 57 -9.60 10.29 4.61
CA ALA A 57 -10.68 10.21 3.62
C ALA A 57 -10.34 9.34 2.40
N ILE A 58 -9.07 9.32 1.98
CA ILE A 58 -8.59 8.44 0.90
C ILE A 58 -8.72 6.97 1.33
N GLU A 59 -8.24 6.65 2.54
CA GLU A 59 -8.35 5.30 3.11
C GLU A 59 -9.82 4.86 3.21
N GLU A 60 -10.68 5.71 3.78
CA GLU A 60 -12.12 5.45 3.91
C GLU A 60 -12.77 5.22 2.55
N SER A 61 -12.39 5.97 1.51
CA SER A 61 -12.90 5.78 0.15
C SER A 61 -12.53 4.40 -0.43
N VAL A 62 -11.31 3.93 -0.18
CA VAL A 62 -10.85 2.59 -0.62
C VAL A 62 -11.59 1.50 0.15
N ILE A 63 -11.75 1.65 1.47
CA ILE A 63 -12.53 0.73 2.30
C ILE A 63 -13.97 0.65 1.82
N ARG A 64 -14.60 1.80 1.55
CA ARG A 64 -15.97 1.86 1.04
C ARG A 64 -16.11 1.12 -0.28
N TRP A 65 -15.17 1.34 -1.21
CA TRP A 65 -15.10 0.58 -2.45
C TRP A 65 -14.96 -0.92 -2.19
N MET A 66 -14.04 -1.35 -1.32
CA MET A 66 -13.88 -2.77 -0.99
C MET A 66 -15.16 -3.39 -0.41
N THR A 67 -15.82 -2.71 0.54
CA THR A 67 -17.08 -3.21 1.12
C THR A 67 -18.17 -3.37 0.06
N SER A 68 -18.21 -2.49 -0.95
CA SER A 68 -19.15 -2.58 -2.05
C SER A 68 -18.90 -3.77 -2.98
N LEU A 69 -17.65 -4.23 -3.13
CA LEU A 69 -17.32 -5.41 -3.94
C LEU A 69 -17.90 -6.72 -3.37
N PHE A 70 -18.21 -6.73 -2.08
CA PHE A 70 -18.73 -7.89 -1.35
C PHE A 70 -20.19 -7.72 -0.92
N ASP A 71 -20.89 -6.69 -1.42
CA ASP A 71 -22.29 -6.39 -1.08
C ASP A 71 -22.56 -6.30 0.43
N LEU A 72 -21.59 -5.78 1.19
CA LEU A 72 -21.74 -5.61 2.63
C LEU A 72 -22.71 -4.47 2.96
N PRO A 73 -23.40 -4.52 4.12
CA PRO A 73 -24.27 -3.42 4.56
C PRO A 73 -23.54 -2.08 4.62
N GLU A 74 -24.26 -0.97 4.43
CA GLU A 74 -23.70 0.40 4.48
C GLU A 74 -23.01 0.73 5.83
N SER A 75 -23.45 0.09 6.91
CA SER A 75 -22.83 0.20 8.24
C SER A 75 -21.47 -0.50 8.35
N SER A 76 -21.03 -1.20 7.32
CA SER A 76 -19.71 -1.86 7.27
C SER A 76 -18.61 -0.81 7.07
N GLY A 77 -17.38 -1.18 7.46
CA GLY A 77 -16.21 -0.32 7.35
C GLY A 77 -14.96 -1.11 7.72
N GLY A 78 -13.87 -0.39 7.97
CA GLY A 78 -12.58 -0.99 8.29
C GLY A 78 -11.56 0.06 8.70
N VAL A 79 -10.32 -0.39 8.87
CA VAL A 79 -9.14 0.46 9.07
C VAL A 79 -7.95 -0.23 8.43
N GLN A 80 -7.06 0.56 7.83
CA GLN A 80 -5.76 0.11 7.38
C GLN A 80 -4.79 0.12 8.57
N VAL A 81 -4.30 -1.06 8.96
CA VAL A 81 -3.31 -1.24 10.03
C VAL A 81 -1.88 -1.27 9.51
#